data_AF-F0TIF2-F1
#
_entry.id   AF-F0TIF2-F1
#
_cell.length_a   1.000
_cell.length_b   1.000
_cell.length_c   1.000
_cell.angle_alpha   90.00
_cell.angle_beta   90.00
_cell.angle_gamma   90.00
#
_symmetry.space_group_name_H-M   'P 1'
#
loop_
_entity.id
_entity.type
_entity.pdbx_description
1 polymer ?
#
loop_
_entity_poly.entity_id
_entity_poly.type
_entity_poly.pdbx_seq_one_letter_code
_entity_poly.pdbx_strand_id
1 'polypeptide(L)'
;MANRFKPVVDLNMSLRGAELRVIEIGDRKAYTDDARAKADAQDFPKFVRLQIVEDPSGINTDAEFQVKLRDASNVEIGEQFRLDAGHKKIVGGQLTFWGNKSTYRGRDWIYVNASGKGDHVDDWA
;
A
#
# COMPACT_ATOMS: atom_id res chain seq x y z
N MET A 1 0.29 -28.38 -6.99
CA MET A 1 -0.22 -27.14 -6.35
C MET A 1 0.21 -25.99 -7.24
N ALA A 2 -0.70 -25.35 -7.97
CA ALA A 2 -0.31 -24.22 -8.83
C ALA A 2 0.19 -23.08 -7.93
N ASN A 3 1.41 -22.58 -8.18
CA ASN A 3 1.94 -21.41 -7.49
C ASN A 3 0.90 -20.29 -7.59
N ARG A 4 0.36 -19.84 -6.45
CA ARG A 4 -0.60 -18.72 -6.41
C ARG A 4 0.07 -17.54 -7.11
N PHE A 5 -0.53 -17.05 -8.18
CA PHE A 5 -0.06 -15.86 -8.89
C PHE A 5 -0.08 -14.68 -7.90
N LYS A 6 1.10 -14.31 -7.42
CA LYS A 6 1.30 -13.28 -6.40
C LYS A 6 2.50 -12.40 -6.78
N PRO A 7 2.38 -11.59 -7.84
CA PRO A 7 3.47 -10.71 -8.24
C PRO A 7 3.71 -9.66 -7.15
N VAL A 8 4.98 -9.39 -6.90
CA VAL A 8 5.46 -8.30 -6.05
C VAL A 8 6.24 -7.36 -6.95
N VAL A 9 5.83 -6.09 -6.95
CA VAL A 9 6.49 -5.02 -7.71
C VAL A 9 6.93 -3.91 -6.78
N ASP A 10 7.81 -3.05 -7.26
CA ASP A 10 8.24 -1.86 -6.54
C ASP A 10 7.06 -0.86 -6.45
N LEU A 11 6.71 -0.49 -5.22
CA LEU A 11 5.60 0.43 -4.95
C LEU A 11 5.89 1.83 -5.48
N ASN A 12 7.12 2.31 -5.31
CA ASN A 12 7.51 3.65 -5.73
C ASN A 12 7.50 3.78 -7.24
N MET A 13 7.93 2.74 -7.96
CA MET A 13 7.84 2.70 -9.42
C MET A 13 6.40 2.66 -9.92
N SER A 14 5.52 1.96 -9.20
CA SER A 14 4.10 1.84 -9.57
C SER A 14 3.32 3.13 -9.39
N LEU A 15 3.75 3.99 -8.46
CA LEU A 15 3.12 5.27 -8.14
C LEU A 15 3.99 6.47 -8.53
N ARG A 16 4.96 6.27 -9.43
CA ARG A 16 5.95 7.28 -9.75
C ARG A 16 5.31 8.54 -10.31
N GLY A 17 5.63 9.68 -9.70
CA GLY A 17 5.11 11.00 -10.07
C GLY A 17 3.73 11.31 -9.50
N ALA A 18 3.06 10.35 -8.84
CA ALA A 18 1.82 10.63 -8.14
C ALA A 18 2.09 11.53 -6.91
N GLU A 19 1.21 12.51 -6.72
CA GLU A 19 1.17 13.34 -5.53
C GLU A 19 0.18 12.76 -4.53
N LEU A 20 0.65 12.57 -3.30
CA LEU A 20 -0.07 11.89 -2.25
C LEU A 20 -0.27 12.82 -1.06
N ARG A 21 -1.43 12.72 -0.41
CA ARG A 21 -1.72 13.33 0.89
C ARG A 21 -1.89 12.26 1.95
N VAL A 22 -1.22 12.41 3.08
CA VAL A 22 -1.48 11.59 4.26
C VAL A 22 -2.81 12.01 4.88
N ILE A 23 -3.76 11.10 4.94
CA ILE A 23 -5.09 11.38 5.52
C ILE A 23 -5.32 10.65 6.85
N GLU A 24 -4.56 9.60 7.13
CA GLU A 24 -4.65 8.85 8.38
C GLU A 24 -3.34 8.15 8.70
N ILE A 25 -2.96 8.12 9.97
CA ILE A 25 -1.88 7.29 10.50
C ILE A 25 -2.46 6.51 11.67
N GLY A 26 -2.22 5.20 11.73
CA GLY A 26 -2.76 4.39 12.80
C GLY A 26 -1.95 3.14 13.12
N ASP A 27 -2.30 2.53 14.26
CA ASP A 27 -1.76 1.25 14.68
C ASP A 27 -2.52 0.10 14.03
N ARG A 28 -1.79 -0.89 13.55
CA ARG A 28 -2.34 -2.13 13.01
C ARG A 28 -2.55 -3.13 14.12
N LYS A 29 -3.72 -3.78 14.08
CA LYS A 29 -4.04 -4.96 14.88
C LYS A 29 -4.44 -6.09 13.94
N ALA A 30 -4.07 -7.32 14.28
CA ALA A 30 -4.60 -8.48 13.57
C ALA A 30 -6.06 -8.69 13.99
N TYR A 31 -6.98 -8.53 13.05
CA TYR A 31 -8.42 -8.69 13.30
C TYR A 31 -8.87 -10.16 13.33
N THR A 32 -8.00 -11.08 12.91
CA THR A 32 -8.25 -12.52 12.90
C THR A 32 -7.17 -13.24 13.70
N ASP A 33 -7.54 -14.37 14.32
CA ASP A 33 -6.60 -15.21 15.08
C ASP A 33 -5.59 -15.97 14.20
N ASP A 34 -5.52 -15.66 12.91
CA ASP A 34 -4.57 -16.22 11.95
C ASP A 34 -3.13 -15.80 12.32
N ALA A 35 -2.28 -16.79 12.58
CA ALA A 35 -0.86 -16.59 12.89
C ALA A 35 -0.14 -15.73 11.83
N ARG A 36 -0.52 -15.83 10.55
CA ARG A 36 0.05 -15.01 9.47
C ARG A 36 -0.37 -13.56 9.58
N ALA A 37 -1.63 -13.29 9.91
CA ALA A 37 -2.13 -11.93 10.10
C ALA A 37 -1.50 -11.27 11.33
N LYS A 38 -1.28 -12.04 12.40
CA LYS A 38 -0.55 -11.59 13.59
C LYS A 38 0.91 -11.24 13.29
N ALA A 39 1.64 -12.13 12.63
CA ALA A 39 3.02 -11.87 12.22
C ALA A 39 3.10 -10.63 11.31
N ASP A 40 2.18 -10.49 10.34
CA ASP A 40 2.12 -9.34 9.44
C ASP A 40 1.84 -8.00 10.16
N ALA A 41 1.04 -8.03 11.24
CA ALA A 41 0.77 -6.85 12.06
C ALA A 41 1.91 -6.55 13.05
N GLN A 42 2.68 -7.56 13.47
CA GLN A 42 3.88 -7.37 14.28
C GLN A 42 5.04 -6.81 13.46
N ASP A 43 5.24 -7.33 12.24
CA ASP A 43 6.30 -6.87 11.35
C ASP A 43 6.07 -5.44 10.85
N PHE A 44 4.81 -5.10 10.56
CA PHE A 44 4.39 -3.79 10.09
C PHE A 44 3.28 -3.26 11.03
N PRO A 45 3.64 -2.71 12.20
CA PRO A 45 2.68 -2.29 13.21
C PRO A 45 1.96 -1.00 12.89
N LYS A 46 2.40 -0.23 11.89
CA LYS A 46 1.77 1.03 11.50
C LYS A 46 1.08 0.90 10.15
N PHE A 47 0.07 1.75 9.91
CA PHE A 47 -0.41 2.03 8.57
C PHE A 47 -0.47 3.52 8.33
N VAL A 48 -0.30 3.89 7.07
CA VAL A 48 -0.55 5.23 6.55
C VAL A 48 -1.58 5.10 5.45
N ARG A 49 -2.68 5.84 5.57
CA ARG A 49 -3.68 5.99 4.52
C ARG A 49 -3.34 7.21 3.69
N LEU A 50 -3.23 7.01 2.39
CA LEU A 50 -2.81 8.00 1.42
C LEU A 50 -3.96 8.23 0.44
N GLN A 51 -4.24 9.50 0.16
CA GLN A 51 -5.10 9.94 -0.93
C GLN A 51 -4.22 10.39 -2.10
N ILE A 52 -4.55 9.97 -3.32
CA ILE A 52 -3.89 10.48 -4.52
C ILE A 52 -4.50 11.85 -4.87
N VAL A 53 -3.71 12.91 -4.70
CA VAL A 53 -4.11 14.29 -5.02
C VAL A 53 -3.95 14.56 -6.51
N GLU A 54 -2.87 14.06 -7.11
CA GLU A 54 -2.61 14.19 -8.54
C GLU A 54 -2.00 12.88 -9.06
N ASP A 55 -2.64 12.29 -10.07
CA ASP A 55 -2.16 11.13 -10.80
C ASP A 55 -1.76 11.56 -12.22
N PRO A 56 -0.51 11.38 -12.65
CA PRO A 56 -0.08 11.66 -14.03
C PRO A 56 -0.92 10.94 -15.10
N SER A 57 -1.53 9.80 -14.77
CA SER A 57 -2.42 9.08 -15.69
C SER A 57 -3.85 9.63 -15.73
N GLY A 58 -4.23 10.45 -14.74
CA GLY A 58 -5.57 11.03 -14.57
C GLY A 58 -6.66 10.03 -14.15
N ILE A 59 -6.30 8.77 -13.87
CA ILE A 59 -7.27 7.70 -13.61
C ILE A 59 -7.60 7.58 -12.11
N ASN A 60 -6.60 7.76 -11.25
CA ASN A 60 -6.70 7.42 -9.83
C ASN A 60 -6.75 8.64 -8.90
N THR A 61 -6.98 9.85 -9.43
CA THR A 61 -7.19 11.05 -8.59
C THR A 61 -8.34 10.81 -7.60
N ASP A 62 -8.15 11.26 -6.36
CA ASP A 62 -9.03 11.02 -5.20
C ASP A 62 -9.11 9.56 -4.72
N ALA A 63 -8.42 8.62 -5.37
CA ALA A 63 -8.35 7.26 -4.86
C ALA A 63 -7.55 7.22 -3.56
N GLU A 64 -8.01 6.39 -2.63
CA GLU A 64 -7.35 6.18 -1.35
C GLU A 64 -6.84 4.75 -1.23
N PHE A 65 -5.67 4.61 -0.63
CA PHE A 65 -5.10 3.31 -0.33
C PHE A 65 -4.30 3.35 0.97
N GLN A 66 -4.11 2.18 1.56
CA GLN A 66 -3.34 2.03 2.78
C GLN A 66 -2.02 1.31 2.50
N VAL A 67 -0.95 1.87 3.07
CA VAL A 67 0.37 1.27 3.08
C VAL A 67 0.69 0.84 4.51
N LYS A 68 1.14 -0.40 4.67
CA LYS A 68 1.58 -0.95 5.96
C LYS A 68 3.04 -0.62 6.15
N LEU A 69 3.40 -0.01 7.27
CA LEU A 69 4.77 0.42 7.55
C LEU A 69 5.31 -0.19 8.84
N ARG A 70 6.64 -0.33 8.91
CA ARG A 70 7.33 -0.66 10.16
C ARG A 70 7.32 0.54 11.11
N ASP A 71 7.52 1.71 10.54
CA ASP A 71 7.52 2.98 11.22
C ASP A 71 6.83 4.06 10.37
N ALA A 72 6.14 4.98 11.04
CA ALA A 72 5.42 6.09 10.43
C ALA A 72 5.66 7.40 11.21
N SER A 73 6.67 7.48 12.07
CA SER A 73 6.94 8.68 12.88
C SER A 73 7.44 9.88 12.07
N ASN A 74 7.83 9.67 10.82
CA ASN A 74 8.45 10.66 9.95
C ASN A 74 7.48 11.22 8.90
N VAL A 75 6.18 10.98 9.09
CA VAL A 75 5.10 11.59 8.32
C VAL A 75 4.02 12.12 9.23
N GLU A 76 3.32 13.15 8.78
CA GLU A 76 2.23 13.80 9.51
C GLU A 76 0.92 13.76 8.73
N ILE A 77 -0.21 13.74 9.43
CA ILE A 77 -1.53 13.85 8.79
C ILE A 77 -1.64 15.24 8.14
N GLY A 78 -2.05 15.25 6.87
CA GLY A 78 -2.14 16.44 6.02
C GLY A 78 -0.89 16.68 5.17
N GLU A 79 0.23 16.02 5.47
CA GLU A 79 1.46 16.13 4.68
C GLU A 79 1.21 15.69 3.24
N GLN A 80 1.74 16.48 2.30
CA GLN A 80 1.67 16.22 0.87
C GLN A 80 3.06 16.04 0.30
N PHE A 81 3.24 14.99 -0.50
CA PHE A 81 4.50 14.70 -1.15
C PHE A 81 4.30 13.94 -2.45
N ARG A 82 5.26 14.10 -3.36
CA ARG A 82 5.33 13.34 -4.60
C ARG A 82 6.22 12.11 -4.43
N LEU A 83 5.83 11.00 -5.03
CA LEU A 83 6.67 9.80 -5.11
C LEU A 83 7.59 9.86 -6.35
N ASP A 84 8.77 10.47 -6.20
CA ASP A 84 9.80 10.49 -7.24
C ASP A 84 11.21 10.72 -6.68
N ALA A 85 12.21 10.64 -7.57
CA ALA A 85 13.63 10.74 -7.24
C ALA A 85 14.10 12.08 -6.63
N GLY A 86 13.25 13.12 -6.59
CA GLY A 86 13.58 14.42 -6.00
C GLY A 86 12.78 14.75 -4.73
N HIS A 87 11.89 13.85 -4.31
CA HIS A 87 10.98 14.07 -3.20
C HIS A 87 11.04 12.87 -2.25
N LYS A 88 9.91 12.18 -2.03
CA LYS A 88 9.82 11.08 -1.07
C LYS A 88 9.70 9.73 -1.74
N LYS A 89 10.04 8.69 -0.99
CA LYS A 89 9.85 7.28 -1.30
C LYS A 89 9.30 6.55 -0.10
N ILE A 90 8.71 5.40 -0.34
CA ILE A 90 8.49 4.38 0.67
C ILE A 90 9.69 3.44 0.65
N VAL A 91 10.52 3.52 1.69
CA VAL A 91 11.73 2.69 1.83
C VAL A 91 11.32 1.22 1.89
N GLY A 92 11.96 0.37 1.09
CA GLY A 92 11.57 -1.04 0.97
C GLY A 92 10.15 -1.24 0.39
N GLY A 93 9.62 -0.24 -0.33
CA GLY A 93 8.26 -0.20 -0.84
C GLY A 93 7.92 -1.38 -1.77
N GLN A 94 7.01 -2.25 -1.32
CA GLN A 94 6.51 -3.39 -2.07
C GLN A 94 5.01 -3.29 -2.28
N LEU A 95 4.59 -3.48 -3.53
CA LEU A 95 3.19 -3.63 -3.90
C LEU A 95 2.95 -5.06 -4.33
N THR A 96 2.16 -5.78 -3.54
CA THR A 96 1.84 -7.18 -3.80
C THR A 96 0.41 -7.32 -4.30
N PHE A 97 0.23 -8.04 -5.41
CA PHE A 97 -1.09 -8.39 -5.91
C PHE A 97 -1.39 -9.87 -5.69
N TRP A 98 -2.66 -10.22 -5.47
CA TRP A 98 -3.09 -11.63 -5.54
C TRP A 98 -4.52 -11.73 -6.01
N GLY A 99 -4.77 -12.69 -6.90
CA GLY A 99 -6.10 -13.02 -7.38
C GLY A 99 -6.79 -14.01 -6.46
N ASN A 100 -8.06 -13.77 -6.18
CA ASN A 100 -8.94 -14.75 -5.57
C ASN A 100 -10.07 -15.08 -6.56
N LYS A 101 -10.37 -16.37 -6.70
CA LYS A 101 -11.56 -16.83 -7.41
C LYS A 101 -12.71 -16.91 -6.40
N SER A 102 -13.84 -16.33 -6.75
CA SER A 102 -15.09 -16.46 -6.01
C SER A 102 -16.26 -16.56 -7.00
N THR A 103 -17.46 -16.68 -6.47
CA THR A 103 -18.69 -16.65 -7.24
C THR A 103 -19.43 -15.35 -6.90
N TYR A 104 -19.69 -14.51 -7.90
CA TYR A 104 -20.51 -13.31 -7.75
C TYR A 104 -21.74 -13.42 -8.65
N ARG A 105 -22.93 -13.36 -8.05
CA ARG A 105 -24.23 -13.53 -8.75
C ARG A 105 -24.29 -14.80 -9.62
N GLY A 106 -23.76 -15.91 -9.11
CA GLY A 106 -23.78 -17.21 -9.79
C GLY A 106 -22.78 -17.37 -10.94
N ARG A 107 -21.89 -16.40 -11.17
CA ARG A 107 -20.82 -16.48 -12.18
C ARG A 107 -19.46 -16.53 -11.51
N ASP A 108 -18.54 -17.24 -12.14
CA ASP A 108 -17.12 -17.22 -11.77
C ASP A 108 -16.60 -15.78 -11.87
N TRP A 109 -16.00 -15.30 -10.78
CA TRP A 109 -15.45 -13.97 -10.66
C TRP A 109 -14.02 -14.05 -10.13
N ILE A 110 -13.10 -13.37 -10.80
CA ILE A 110 -11.73 -13.19 -10.32
C ILE A 110 -11.60 -11.74 -9.87
N TYR A 111 -11.28 -11.53 -8.61
CA TYR A 111 -10.93 -10.21 -8.10
C TYR A 111 -9.45 -10.19 -7.70
N VAL A 112 -8.79 -9.08 -7.98
CA VAL A 112 -7.39 -8.84 -7.62
C VAL A 112 -7.37 -7.95 -6.39
N ASN A 113 -6.64 -8.38 -5.37
CA ASN A 113 -6.34 -7.58 -4.20
C ASN A 113 -4.94 -7.00 -4.35
N ALA A 114 -4.70 -5.85 -3.72
CA ALA A 114 -3.39 -5.24 -3.61
C ALA A 114 -3.05 -4.97 -2.14
N SER A 115 -1.76 -5.03 -1.80
CA SER A 115 -1.25 -4.62 -0.49
C SER A 115 0.07 -3.88 -0.69
N GLY A 116 0.10 -2.62 -0.26
CA GLY A 116 1.33 -1.84 -0.13
C GLY A 116 2.00 -2.10 1.21
N LYS A 117 3.33 -2.26 1.20
CA LYS A 117 4.15 -2.39 2.40
C LYS A 117 5.46 -1.61 2.25
N GLY A 118 6.05 -1.22 3.36
CA GLY A 118 7.39 -0.62 3.40
C GLY A 118 7.92 -0.51 4.82
N ASP A 119 9.12 0.04 4.96
CA ASP A 119 9.74 0.28 6.25
C ASP A 119 9.25 1.61 6.83
N HIS A 120 9.44 2.71 6.11
CA HIS A 120 9.01 4.07 6.45
C HIS A 120 8.96 4.94 5.19
N VAL A 121 8.50 6.19 5.29
CA VAL A 121 8.51 7.15 4.18
C VAL A 121 9.71 8.07 4.33
N ASP A 122 10.63 8.12 3.37
CA ASP A 122 11.85 8.93 3.50
C ASP A 122 12.16 9.70 2.21
N ASP A 123 13.10 10.61 2.27
CA ASP A 123 13.57 11.33 1.09
C ASP A 123 14.32 10.39 0.12
N TRP A 124 14.21 10.70 -1.17
CA TRP A 124 14.92 9.99 -2.22
C TRP A 124 16.37 10.51 -2.29
N ALA A 125 17.24 9.96 -1.44
CA ALA A 125 18.70 10.23 -1.49
C ALA A 125 19.32 9.93 -2.87
#